data_AF-A0A8B6BMM9-F1
#
_entry.id   AF-A0A8B6BMM9-F1
#
_cell.length_a   1.000
_cell.length_b   1.000
_cell.length_c   1.000
_cell.angle_alpha   90.00
_cell.angle_beta   90.00
_cell.angle_gamma   90.00
#
_symmetry.space_group_name_H-M   'P 1'
#
loop_
_entity.id
_entity.type
_entity.pdbx_description
1 polymer ?
#
loop_
_entity_poly.entity_id
_entity_poly.type
_entity_poly.pdbx_seq_one_letter_code
_entity_poly.pdbx_strand_id
1 'polypeptide(L)'
;MVLWPIDVVHSVRVNGHDVRVNLSQSDDLSYNNDDTVTNRNGVRVNLSQSDDLSRNNNDTVTYRHGVRVNLSQSDDLSRNNNDTVTYRHGVRVNLSQSDDLSYNNNDTLTNRNGVRVNLSQSDDISCNNNDTVTYRHGVRVNLSQSYDLSCNNNDTVTYRHDVRDNPSQSDDLSCNNKDTVTYRHSVIVNLSQSDDLSCNKNGTVVYRLGVRVNLSQSDDLSRNNNDTVTYRHGVRVNLSQSDDLSCNNNDTVTYRHNVRINLSQSDDLSCNNNDTLTNRNGGRVNLSLSYYTIKANYTKHVS
;
A
#
# COMPACT_ATOMS: atom_id res chain seq x y z
N MET A 1 11.06 27.41 13.20
CA MET A 1 10.32 26.30 13.85
C MET A 1 8.85 26.57 13.65
N VAL A 2 8.15 26.11 12.62
CA VAL A 2 8.15 24.89 11.74
C VAL A 2 7.38 25.21 10.46
N LEU A 3 6.69 24.21 9.91
CA LEU A 3 5.86 24.23 8.69
C LEU A 3 4.75 23.16 8.93
N TRP A 4 3.83 22.86 8.00
CA TRP A 4 3.08 21.58 8.01
C TRP A 4 1.57 21.20 7.53
N PRO A 5 0.38 21.70 6.89
CA PRO A 5 -0.69 23.29 6.15
C PRO A 5 -1.06 24.82 6.60
N ILE A 6 -0.39 25.94 6.15
CA ILE A 6 -0.42 27.46 6.41
C ILE A 6 0.43 28.16 7.57
N ASP A 7 1.21 29.29 7.37
CA ASP A 7 1.80 30.23 8.45
C ASP A 7 3.04 31.25 8.22
N VAL A 8 4.34 30.98 8.61
CA VAL A 8 5.45 31.94 9.03
C VAL A 8 7.00 31.79 8.65
N VAL A 9 7.80 30.73 9.00
CA VAL A 9 9.21 30.88 9.56
C VAL A 9 10.59 30.42 8.91
N HIS A 10 11.15 29.17 9.00
CA HIS A 10 12.55 28.81 8.49
C HIS A 10 13.52 27.89 9.35
N SER A 11 14.86 27.95 9.06
CA SER A 11 15.86 26.83 8.85
C SER A 11 16.76 26.23 9.99
N VAL A 12 17.29 24.98 9.82
CA VAL A 12 18.41 24.34 10.63
C VAL A 12 19.15 23.13 9.93
N ARG A 13 20.50 22.98 10.01
CA ARG A 13 21.28 21.69 9.79
C ARG A 13 21.34 20.86 11.08
N VAL A 14 20.89 19.58 11.12
CA VAL A 14 20.55 18.90 12.40
C VAL A 14 21.33 17.61 12.72
N ASN A 15 22.07 17.60 13.83
CA ASN A 15 22.65 16.39 14.44
C ASN A 15 22.33 16.32 15.96
N GLY A 16 21.32 15.53 16.37
CA GLY A 16 21.26 14.97 17.74
C GLY A 16 20.09 15.32 18.68
N HIS A 17 19.12 16.16 18.31
CA HIS A 17 17.98 16.51 19.18
C HIS A 17 16.66 15.78 18.82
N ASP A 18 15.70 15.78 19.75
CA ASP A 18 14.33 15.31 19.54
C ASP A 18 13.54 16.42 18.83
N VAL A 19 13.08 16.14 17.61
CA VAL A 19 12.42 17.15 16.77
C VAL A 19 10.93 17.14 17.08
N ARG A 20 10.48 18.12 17.86
CA ARG A 20 9.06 18.31 18.19
C ARG A 20 8.58 19.64 17.60
N VAL A 21 7.49 19.56 16.85
CA VAL A 21 6.81 20.70 16.24
C VAL A 21 5.36 20.66 16.68
N ASN A 22 4.88 21.76 17.24
CA ASN A 22 3.56 21.86 17.85
C ASN A 22 3.08 23.31 17.79
N LEU A 23 2.33 23.65 16.75
CA LEU A 23 1.77 24.97 16.47
C LEU A 23 0.32 24.84 15.98
N SER A 24 -0.35 25.97 15.81
CA SER A 24 -1.65 26.06 15.16
C SER A 24 -1.54 26.27 13.65
N GLN A 25 -0.46 26.97 13.22
CA GLN A 25 -0.03 27.41 11.87
C GLN A 25 1.53 27.68 11.89
N SER A 26 2.28 27.70 10.76
CA SER A 26 3.76 27.95 10.77
C SER A 26 4.65 28.28 9.51
N ASP A 27 4.28 28.10 8.22
CA ASP A 27 5.05 28.30 6.94
C ASP A 27 6.58 28.62 6.93
N ASP A 28 7.45 27.68 7.33
CA ASP A 28 8.55 27.13 6.50
C ASP A 28 9.56 26.36 7.38
N LEU A 29 10.09 25.29 6.81
CA LEU A 29 10.68 24.08 7.39
C LEU A 29 10.47 22.90 6.44
N SER A 30 10.40 23.17 5.14
CA SER A 30 10.67 22.20 4.08
C SER A 30 12.10 21.69 4.28
N TYR A 31 12.37 20.45 3.89
CA TYR A 31 13.58 19.76 4.34
C TYR A 31 14.27 19.05 3.18
N ASN A 32 14.89 19.86 2.32
CA ASN A 32 15.32 19.41 1.00
C ASN A 32 16.82 19.63 0.77
N ASN A 33 17.47 18.72 0.05
CA ASN A 33 18.88 18.80 -0.35
C ASN A 33 19.90 18.68 0.82
N ASP A 34 19.64 17.77 1.78
CA ASP A 34 20.61 17.32 2.81
C ASP A 34 21.34 16.02 2.38
N ASP A 35 22.67 16.02 2.25
CA ASP A 35 23.46 14.80 1.92
C ASP A 35 23.18 13.63 2.89
N THR A 36 23.04 13.92 4.19
CA THR A 36 22.71 12.91 5.20
C THR A 36 22.04 13.50 6.44
N VAL A 37 20.79 13.06 6.65
CA VAL A 37 19.97 13.36 7.82
C VAL A 37 19.95 12.14 8.74
N THR A 38 20.47 12.26 9.97
CA THR A 38 20.27 11.23 11.01
C THR A 38 19.60 11.82 12.24
N ASN A 39 18.27 11.71 12.29
CA ASN A 39 17.53 11.99 13.51
C ASN A 39 17.72 10.83 14.51
N ARG A 40 18.25 11.14 15.69
CA ARG A 40 18.60 10.15 16.71
C ARG A 40 17.47 9.83 17.69
N ASN A 41 16.53 10.74 17.94
CA ASN A 41 15.65 10.72 19.13
C ASN A 41 14.16 10.62 18.80
N GLY A 42 13.75 11.03 17.59
CA GLY A 42 12.37 10.99 17.12
C GLY A 42 12.01 12.23 16.31
N VAL A 43 10.93 12.13 15.54
CA VAL A 43 10.19 13.29 15.03
C VAL A 43 8.76 13.18 15.53
N ARG A 44 8.26 14.26 16.13
CA ARG A 44 6.83 14.45 16.36
C ARG A 44 6.36 15.77 15.75
N VAL A 45 5.36 15.66 14.89
CA VAL A 45 4.59 16.76 14.34
C VAL A 45 3.16 16.68 14.90
N ASN A 46 2.65 17.82 15.36
CA ASN A 46 1.29 18.02 15.91
C ASN A 46 0.78 19.38 15.42
N LEU A 47 -0.13 19.44 14.47
CA LEU A 47 -0.53 20.69 13.84
C LEU A 47 -2.04 20.70 13.56
N SER A 48 -2.65 21.88 13.57
CA SER A 48 -4.06 22.07 13.20
C SER A 48 -4.16 22.49 11.74
N GLN A 49 -3.36 23.50 11.40
CA GLN A 49 -2.90 24.11 10.15
C GLN A 49 -1.34 24.36 10.35
N SER A 50 -0.47 24.63 9.34
CA SER A 50 1.01 24.88 9.36
C SER A 50 1.90 25.10 8.05
N ASP A 51 1.76 24.41 6.88
CA ASP A 51 2.28 24.59 5.45
C ASP A 51 3.02 23.38 4.76
N ASP A 52 3.19 23.26 3.46
CA ASP A 52 3.60 22.03 2.70
C ASP A 52 4.56 20.99 3.40
N LEU A 53 4.11 19.78 3.84
CA LEU A 53 4.91 18.74 4.57
C LEU A 53 5.89 17.96 3.68
N SER A 54 6.95 18.63 3.23
CA SER A 54 7.99 18.05 2.37
C SER A 54 9.31 17.65 3.07
N ARG A 55 9.88 16.50 2.68
CA ARG A 55 11.31 16.18 2.82
C ARG A 55 11.80 15.39 1.60
N ASN A 56 12.38 16.11 0.64
CA ASN A 56 12.63 15.66 -0.72
C ASN A 56 14.09 15.90 -1.15
N ASN A 57 14.60 15.20 -2.17
CA ASN A 57 15.96 15.41 -2.71
C ASN A 57 17.09 15.18 -1.68
N ASN A 58 17.13 14.07 -0.92
CA ASN A 58 18.17 13.83 0.10
C ASN A 58 18.80 12.43 -0.03
N ASP A 59 20.13 12.33 -0.14
CA ASP A 59 20.84 11.05 -0.39
C ASP A 59 20.55 10.01 0.71
N THR A 60 20.49 10.44 1.99
CA THR A 60 20.18 9.53 3.10
C THR A 60 19.41 10.19 4.24
N VAL A 61 18.19 9.70 4.48
CA VAL A 61 17.33 10.06 5.61
C VAL A 61 17.16 8.87 6.57
N THR A 62 17.79 8.91 7.74
CA THR A 62 17.65 7.88 8.79
C THR A 62 16.96 8.42 10.05
N TYR A 63 15.78 7.87 10.35
CA TYR A 63 15.09 8.04 11.63
C TYR A 63 15.39 6.86 12.55
N ARG A 64 16.22 7.07 13.58
CA ARG A 64 16.58 6.03 14.55
C ARG A 64 15.45 5.69 15.52
N HIS A 65 14.64 6.68 15.88
CA HIS A 65 13.39 6.49 16.62
C HIS A 65 12.17 6.67 15.71
N GLY A 66 10.97 6.51 16.25
CA GLY A 66 9.73 6.56 15.45
C GLY A 66 9.41 7.97 14.98
N VAL A 67 8.78 8.07 13.81
CA VAL A 67 8.18 9.31 13.31
C VAL A 67 6.68 9.30 13.60
N ARG A 68 6.14 10.41 14.11
CA ARG A 68 4.72 10.60 14.36
C ARG A 68 4.26 11.93 13.78
N VAL A 69 3.26 11.89 12.92
CA VAL A 69 2.62 13.05 12.31
C VAL A 69 1.14 13.00 12.69
N ASN A 70 0.62 14.08 13.27
CA ASN A 70 -0.79 14.23 13.65
C ASN A 70 -1.24 15.61 13.20
N LEU A 71 -2.05 15.65 12.15
CA LEU A 71 -2.49 16.87 11.48
C LEU A 71 -4.03 16.87 11.44
N SER A 72 -4.66 18.04 11.44
CA SER A 72 -6.12 18.17 11.31
C SER A 72 -6.43 18.52 9.85
N GLN A 73 -6.02 19.72 9.45
CA GLN A 73 -5.44 20.09 8.15
C GLN A 73 -3.95 20.42 8.44
N SER A 74 -3.33 21.44 7.81
CA SER A 74 -1.84 21.72 7.49
C SER A 74 -0.51 21.47 4.80
N ASP A 75 -1.03 21.68 3.52
CA ASP A 75 -1.16 20.76 2.36
C ASP A 75 -0.41 19.42 2.43
N ASP A 76 0.26 19.08 1.33
CA ASP A 76 0.74 17.73 1.01
C ASP A 76 1.70 17.16 2.07
N LEU A 77 1.71 15.83 2.21
CA LEU A 77 2.76 15.13 2.94
C LEU A 77 3.63 14.28 2.01
N SER A 78 4.71 14.90 1.52
CA SER A 78 5.66 14.32 0.57
C SER A 78 7.00 13.87 1.19
N ARG A 79 7.51 12.73 0.71
CA ARG A 79 8.92 12.32 0.83
C ARG A 79 9.40 11.67 -0.46
N ASN A 80 9.85 12.54 -1.36
CA ASN A 80 10.11 12.19 -2.74
C ASN A 80 11.56 12.43 -3.16
N ASN A 81 12.09 11.66 -4.11
CA ASN A 81 13.44 11.85 -4.67
C ASN A 81 14.58 11.65 -3.62
N ASN A 82 14.58 10.58 -2.83
CA ASN A 82 15.63 10.33 -1.82
C ASN A 82 16.27 8.94 -1.99
N ASP A 83 17.59 8.83 -2.21
CA ASP A 83 18.25 7.55 -2.50
C ASP A 83 18.02 6.52 -1.37
N THR A 84 18.01 6.95 -0.11
CA THR A 84 17.73 6.04 1.02
C THR A 84 16.95 6.68 2.17
N VAL A 85 15.73 6.19 2.41
CA VAL A 85 14.89 6.55 3.56
C VAL A 85 14.75 5.34 4.50
N THR A 86 15.24 5.45 5.75
CA THR A 86 15.19 4.38 6.75
C THR A 86 14.51 4.78 8.06
N TYR A 87 13.40 4.12 8.39
CA TYR A 87 12.71 4.21 9.69
C TYR A 87 13.05 3.00 10.57
N ARG A 88 13.72 3.21 11.71
CA ARG A 88 14.09 2.11 12.62
C ARG A 88 13.01 1.74 13.64
N HIS A 89 12.21 2.71 14.11
CA HIS A 89 11.13 2.48 15.09
C HIS A 89 9.72 2.86 14.56
N GLY A 90 9.53 2.76 13.24
CA GLY A 90 8.24 2.84 12.59
C GLY A 90 7.73 4.26 12.32
N VAL A 91 6.60 4.34 11.62
CA VAL A 91 5.93 5.58 11.22
C VAL A 91 4.47 5.51 11.67
N ARG A 92 3.95 6.62 12.18
CA ARG A 92 2.51 6.82 12.40
C ARG A 92 2.08 8.15 11.79
N VAL A 93 1.11 8.10 10.90
CA VAL A 93 0.44 9.26 10.31
C VAL A 93 -1.03 9.20 10.75
N ASN A 94 -1.54 10.30 11.29
CA ASN A 94 -2.95 10.53 11.58
C ASN A 94 -3.33 11.88 10.97
N LEU A 95 -4.14 11.90 9.91
CA LEU A 95 -4.67 13.13 9.31
C LEU A 95 -6.20 13.10 9.47
N SER A 96 -6.83 14.26 9.62
CA SER A 96 -8.31 14.33 9.58
C SER A 96 -8.76 14.58 8.15
N GLN A 97 -8.17 15.59 7.52
CA GLN A 97 -8.22 15.89 6.10
C GLN A 97 -6.78 16.08 5.61
N SER A 98 -6.56 15.85 4.32
CA SER A 98 -5.30 15.96 3.59
C SER A 98 -5.65 15.90 2.12
N ASP A 99 -4.86 16.52 1.26
CA ASP A 99 -4.94 16.28 -0.17
C ASP A 99 -4.03 15.06 -0.44
N ASP A 100 -2.72 15.25 -0.69
CA ASP A 100 -1.78 14.15 -0.98
C ASP A 100 -0.97 13.59 0.20
N LEU A 101 -0.68 12.28 0.15
CA LEU A 101 0.27 11.58 1.01
C LEU A 101 1.26 10.74 0.18
N SER A 102 2.41 11.31 -0.21
CA SER A 102 3.36 10.72 -1.18
C SER A 102 4.71 10.24 -0.61
N TYR A 103 5.16 9.07 -1.09
CA TYR A 103 6.48 8.47 -0.81
C TYR A 103 7.08 7.90 -2.12
N ASN A 104 7.46 8.81 -3.02
CA ASN A 104 7.69 8.49 -4.43
C ASN A 104 9.13 8.72 -4.89
N ASN A 105 9.60 8.03 -5.93
CA ASN A 105 10.92 8.28 -6.54
C ASN A 105 12.11 8.06 -5.56
N ASN A 106 12.10 7.05 -4.69
CA ASN A 106 13.18 6.78 -3.72
C ASN A 106 13.85 5.41 -3.99
N ASP A 107 15.16 5.33 -4.25
CA ASP A 107 15.82 4.05 -4.57
C ASP A 107 15.63 3.00 -3.44
N THR A 108 15.66 3.43 -2.17
CA THR A 108 15.44 2.52 -1.03
C THR A 108 14.59 3.13 0.10
N LEU A 109 13.33 2.70 0.18
CA LEU A 109 12.42 2.98 1.29
C LEU A 109 12.32 1.78 2.26
N THR A 110 13.00 1.85 3.42
CA THR A 110 12.99 0.80 4.44
C THR A 110 12.31 1.23 5.74
N ASN A 111 11.19 0.60 6.10
CA ASN A 111 10.63 0.69 7.44
C ASN A 111 10.81 -0.62 8.21
N ARG A 112 11.52 -0.54 9.36
CA ARG A 112 11.84 -1.71 10.19
C ARG A 112 10.78 -2.07 11.23
N ASN A 113 9.90 -1.15 11.63
CA ASN A 113 9.00 -1.31 12.79
C ASN A 113 7.52 -1.00 12.48
N GLY A 114 7.17 -1.02 11.20
CA GLY A 114 5.81 -0.92 10.70
C GLY A 114 5.37 0.50 10.37
N VAL A 115 4.38 0.60 9.49
CA VAL A 115 3.65 1.82 9.17
C VAL A 115 2.24 1.69 9.73
N ARG A 116 1.74 2.77 10.34
CA ARG A 116 0.30 2.95 10.53
C ARG A 116 -0.14 4.28 9.94
N VAL A 117 -1.08 4.22 9.01
CA VAL A 117 -1.82 5.38 8.49
C VAL A 117 -3.25 5.29 9.03
N ASN A 118 -3.79 6.42 9.51
CA ASN A 118 -5.22 6.58 9.76
C ASN A 118 -5.63 7.93 9.19
N LEU A 119 -6.44 7.95 8.13
CA LEU A 119 -7.00 9.17 7.57
C LEU A 119 -8.52 9.13 7.75
N SER A 120 -9.15 10.30 7.89
CA SER A 120 -10.63 10.37 7.84
C SER A 120 -11.07 10.68 6.41
N GLN A 121 -10.46 11.68 5.80
CA GLN A 121 -10.53 11.98 4.36
C GLN A 121 -9.10 12.16 3.84
N SER A 122 -8.89 11.80 2.57
CA SER A 122 -7.70 12.08 1.77
C SER A 122 -8.13 12.13 0.31
N ASP A 123 -7.38 12.82 -0.53
CA ASP A 123 -7.44 12.57 -1.96
C ASP A 123 -6.52 11.38 -2.28
N ASP A 124 -5.24 11.60 -2.57
CA ASP A 124 -4.30 10.54 -2.96
C ASP A 124 -3.37 10.05 -1.83
N ILE A 125 -3.08 8.75 -1.84
CA ILE A 125 -2.00 8.14 -1.05
C ILE A 125 -1.09 7.36 -2.01
N SER A 126 0.16 7.77 -2.16
CA SER A 126 1.09 7.17 -3.14
C SER A 126 2.41 6.67 -2.55
N CYS A 127 2.87 5.53 -3.08
CA CYS A 127 4.20 4.96 -2.81
C CYS A 127 4.77 4.37 -4.11
N ASN A 128 5.14 5.26 -5.03
CA ASN A 128 5.32 4.98 -6.45
C ASN A 128 6.76 5.25 -6.94
N ASN A 129 7.20 4.58 -8.01
CA ASN A 129 8.51 4.83 -8.64
C ASN A 129 9.74 4.58 -7.72
N ASN A 130 9.69 3.62 -6.79
CA ASN A 130 10.80 3.31 -5.85
C ASN A 130 11.44 1.93 -6.17
N ASP A 131 12.75 1.84 -6.39
CA ASP A 131 13.43 0.57 -6.72
C ASP A 131 13.22 -0.49 -5.64
N THR A 132 13.37 -0.12 -4.35
CA THR A 132 13.23 -1.06 -3.23
C THR A 132 12.43 -0.51 -2.06
N VAL A 133 11.22 -1.05 -1.88
CA VAL A 133 10.36 -0.80 -0.71
C VAL A 133 10.36 -2.01 0.22
N THR A 134 10.76 -1.85 1.49
CA THR A 134 10.80 -2.94 2.48
C THR A 134 10.14 -2.59 3.81
N TYR A 135 9.05 -3.29 4.12
CA TYR A 135 8.35 -3.25 5.40
C TYR A 135 8.67 -4.50 6.24
N ARG A 136 9.50 -4.37 7.29
CA ARG A 136 9.92 -5.52 8.11
C ARG A 136 8.90 -5.96 9.17
N HIS A 137 8.22 -5.00 9.77
CA HIS A 137 7.01 -5.22 10.57
C HIS A 137 5.82 -4.60 9.85
N GLY A 138 4.60 -4.96 10.28
CA GLY A 138 3.40 -4.86 9.44
C GLY A 138 3.02 -3.43 9.02
N VAL A 139 2.31 -3.35 7.91
CA VAL A 139 1.64 -2.13 7.45
C VAL A 139 0.17 -2.21 7.82
N ARG A 140 -0.39 -1.11 8.32
CA ARG A 140 -1.82 -0.99 8.53
C ARG A 140 -2.32 0.37 8.05
N VAL A 141 -3.15 0.36 7.02
CA VAL A 141 -3.91 1.51 6.55
C VAL A 141 -5.36 1.39 7.05
N ASN A 142 -5.95 2.51 7.48
CA ASN A 142 -7.38 2.61 7.76
C ASN A 142 -7.83 3.98 7.27
N LEU A 143 -8.80 4.02 6.37
CA LEU A 143 -9.32 5.24 5.76
C LEU A 143 -10.82 5.25 6.01
N SER A 144 -11.42 6.42 6.21
CA SER A 144 -12.89 6.51 6.22
C SER A 144 -13.36 6.82 4.80
N GLN A 145 -12.73 7.80 4.16
CA GLN A 145 -12.82 8.09 2.74
C GLN A 145 -11.39 8.31 2.20
N SER A 146 -11.17 7.94 0.95
CA SER A 146 -10.01 8.25 0.11
C SER A 146 -10.53 8.33 -1.33
N TYR A 147 -9.83 9.02 -2.22
CA TYR A 147 -9.92 8.70 -3.64
C TYR A 147 -8.94 7.54 -3.90
N ASP A 148 -7.68 7.82 -4.26
CA ASP A 148 -6.71 6.78 -4.64
C ASP A 148 -5.79 6.32 -3.50
N LEU A 149 -5.50 5.01 -3.47
CA LEU A 149 -4.38 4.41 -2.73
C LEU A 149 -3.50 3.59 -3.68
N SER A 150 -2.36 4.16 -4.07
CA SER A 150 -1.45 3.60 -5.08
C SER A 150 -0.09 3.16 -4.51
N CYS A 151 0.42 2.05 -5.04
CA CYS A 151 1.81 1.64 -4.88
C CYS A 151 2.27 1.01 -6.20
N ASN A 152 2.72 1.83 -7.15
CA ASN A 152 2.90 1.51 -8.57
C ASN A 152 4.33 1.80 -9.06
N ASN A 153 4.80 1.10 -10.10
CA ASN A 153 6.12 1.33 -10.73
C ASN A 153 7.30 1.11 -9.76
N ASN A 154 7.32 0.05 -8.95
CA ASN A 154 8.36 -0.18 -7.94
C ASN A 154 9.05 -1.53 -8.19
N ASP A 155 10.35 -1.60 -8.49
CA ASP A 155 11.00 -2.86 -8.89
C ASP A 155 10.79 -3.96 -7.84
N THR A 156 11.09 -3.70 -6.56
CA THR A 156 10.97 -4.68 -5.47
C THR A 156 10.21 -4.15 -4.27
N VAL A 157 9.02 -4.72 -4.01
CA VAL A 157 8.22 -4.44 -2.81
C VAL A 157 8.15 -5.68 -1.91
N THR A 158 8.66 -5.59 -0.68
CA THR A 158 8.71 -6.69 0.29
C THR A 158 8.06 -6.36 1.63
N TYR A 159 6.93 -7.02 1.92
CA TYR A 159 6.28 -7.03 3.23
C TYR A 159 6.67 -8.29 3.99
N ARG A 160 7.45 -8.15 5.07
CA ARG A 160 7.95 -9.29 5.86
C ARG A 160 6.99 -9.75 6.96
N HIS A 161 5.98 -8.95 7.29
CA HIS A 161 4.91 -9.22 8.26
C HIS A 161 3.54 -8.83 7.67
N ASP A 162 2.44 -9.11 8.39
CA ASP A 162 1.06 -8.82 7.99
C ASP A 162 0.87 -7.42 7.38
N VAL A 163 0.05 -7.36 6.33
CA VAL A 163 -0.49 -6.13 5.73
C VAL A 163 -2.00 -6.10 5.98
N ARG A 164 -2.54 -4.96 6.41
CA ARG A 164 -3.96 -4.81 6.76
C ARG A 164 -4.51 -3.46 6.33
N ASP A 165 -5.28 -3.47 5.26
CA ASP A 165 -5.81 -2.25 4.65
C ASP A 165 -7.33 -2.26 4.83
N ASN A 166 -7.84 -1.16 5.38
CA ASN A 166 -9.24 -1.05 5.81
C ASN A 166 -9.80 0.34 5.42
N PRO A 167 -9.91 0.70 4.14
CA PRO A 167 -10.72 1.84 3.72
C PRO A 167 -12.20 1.51 3.94
N SER A 168 -13.01 2.51 4.30
CA SER A 168 -14.46 2.34 4.36
C SER A 168 -15.04 2.63 2.98
N GLN A 169 -14.67 3.78 2.42
CA GLN A 169 -14.76 4.11 1.00
C GLN A 169 -13.33 4.37 0.47
N SER A 170 -13.11 4.01 -0.79
CA SER A 170 -11.99 4.36 -1.66
C SER A 170 -12.57 4.42 -3.08
N ASP A 171 -11.89 5.07 -4.00
CA ASP A 171 -12.12 4.87 -5.43
C ASP A 171 -11.13 3.75 -5.84
N ASP A 172 -9.91 4.09 -6.27
CA ASP A 172 -8.88 3.12 -6.67
C ASP A 172 -8.00 2.59 -5.51
N LEU A 173 -7.72 1.28 -5.52
CA LEU A 173 -6.63 0.64 -4.75
C LEU A 173 -5.70 -0.14 -5.67
N SER A 174 -4.56 0.44 -6.03
CA SER A 174 -3.67 -0.06 -7.10
C SER A 174 -2.30 -0.56 -6.62
N CYS A 175 -1.92 -1.76 -7.08
CA CYS A 175 -0.64 -2.40 -6.82
C CYS A 175 -0.04 -2.98 -8.12
N ASN A 176 0.29 -2.09 -9.05
CA ASN A 176 0.64 -2.41 -10.44
C ASN A 176 2.13 -2.16 -10.78
N ASN A 177 2.60 -2.66 -11.93
CA ASN A 177 3.91 -2.37 -12.56
C ASN A 177 5.14 -2.60 -11.63
N LYS A 178 5.60 -3.86 -11.46
CA LYS A 178 6.73 -4.20 -10.55
C LYS A 178 7.45 -5.48 -10.95
N ASP A 179 8.78 -5.55 -10.84
CA ASP A 179 9.51 -6.81 -11.06
C ASP A 179 9.19 -7.87 -10.00
N THR A 180 9.06 -7.49 -8.72
CA THR A 180 8.81 -8.43 -7.62
C THR A 180 8.03 -7.84 -6.44
N VAL A 181 6.94 -8.53 -6.08
CA VAL A 181 6.15 -8.32 -4.86
C VAL A 181 6.22 -9.55 -3.97
N THR A 182 6.64 -9.41 -2.72
CA THR A 182 6.69 -10.52 -1.76
C THR A 182 6.00 -10.17 -0.44
N TYR A 183 4.87 -10.83 -0.19
CA TYR A 183 4.19 -10.85 1.11
C TYR A 183 4.57 -12.13 1.87
N ARG A 184 5.42 -12.00 2.90
CA ARG A 184 5.89 -13.14 3.69
C ARG A 184 4.89 -13.63 4.75
N HIS A 185 3.89 -12.83 5.08
CA HIS A 185 2.86 -13.09 6.08
C HIS A 185 1.46 -12.97 5.44
N SER A 186 0.43 -12.60 6.20
CA SER A 186 -0.95 -12.48 5.72
C SER A 186 -1.19 -11.12 5.06
N VAL A 187 -1.99 -11.09 3.99
CA VAL A 187 -2.61 -9.85 3.50
C VAL A 187 -4.09 -9.89 3.85
N ILE A 188 -4.62 -8.80 4.40
CA ILE A 188 -6.05 -8.64 4.70
C ILE A 188 -6.50 -7.29 4.16
N VAL A 189 -7.33 -7.30 3.13
CA VAL A 189 -8.05 -6.11 2.63
C VAL A 189 -9.50 -6.24 3.07
N ASN A 190 -10.05 -5.18 3.68
CA ASN A 190 -11.47 -5.05 3.99
C ASN A 190 -11.95 -3.70 3.45
N LEU A 191 -12.79 -3.72 2.41
CA LEU A 191 -13.41 -2.54 1.82
C LEU A 191 -14.93 -2.63 2.02
N SER A 192 -15.58 -1.49 2.28
CA SER A 192 -17.05 -1.42 2.23
C SER A 192 -17.48 -1.05 0.82
N GLN A 193 -16.87 0.01 0.27
CA GLN A 193 -16.93 0.41 -1.13
C GLN A 193 -15.50 0.62 -1.66
N SER A 194 -15.32 0.30 -2.94
CA SER A 194 -14.18 0.61 -3.80
C SER A 194 -14.77 0.79 -5.20
N ASP A 195 -14.05 1.45 -6.10
CA ASP A 195 -14.27 1.28 -7.53
C ASP A 195 -13.34 0.13 -7.97
N ASP A 196 -12.09 0.42 -8.31
CA ASP A 196 -11.06 -0.53 -8.75
C ASP A 196 -10.18 -1.10 -7.61
N LEU A 197 -9.94 -2.41 -7.59
CA LEU A 197 -8.88 -3.07 -6.81
C LEU A 197 -7.93 -3.86 -7.74
N SER A 198 -6.77 -3.28 -8.06
CA SER A 198 -5.88 -3.78 -9.11
C SER A 198 -4.52 -4.30 -8.63
N CYS A 199 -4.05 -5.42 -9.22
CA CYS A 199 -2.72 -5.98 -9.01
C CYS A 199 -2.16 -6.58 -10.32
N ASN A 200 -1.78 -5.68 -11.22
CA ASN A 200 -1.58 -5.91 -12.65
C ASN A 200 -0.14 -5.61 -13.08
N LYS A 201 0.33 -6.24 -14.17
CA LYS A 201 1.64 -5.91 -14.80
C LYS A 201 2.85 -6.08 -13.85
N ASN A 202 2.84 -7.08 -12.96
CA ASN A 202 3.95 -7.38 -12.06
C ASN A 202 4.65 -8.70 -12.47
N GLY A 203 5.98 -8.71 -12.63
CA GLY A 203 6.73 -9.90 -13.05
C GLY A 203 6.62 -11.08 -12.09
N THR A 204 6.69 -10.84 -10.78
CA THR A 204 6.52 -11.90 -9.76
C THR A 204 5.79 -11.43 -8.51
N VAL A 205 4.63 -12.03 -8.21
CA VAL A 205 3.81 -11.76 -7.01
C VAL A 205 3.73 -13.02 -6.13
N VAL A 206 4.26 -12.94 -4.89
CA VAL A 206 4.35 -14.11 -3.97
C VAL A 206 3.71 -13.85 -2.61
N TYR A 207 2.67 -14.62 -2.30
CA TYR A 207 2.02 -14.66 -0.98
C TYR A 207 2.38 -15.94 -0.23
N ARG A 208 3.02 -15.81 0.94
CA ARG A 208 3.56 -16.97 1.68
C ARG A 208 2.62 -17.60 2.71
N LEU A 209 1.78 -16.82 3.38
CA LEU A 209 0.99 -17.28 4.54
C LEU A 209 -0.52 -17.18 4.33
N GLY A 210 -0.99 -16.20 3.56
CA GLY A 210 -2.38 -16.20 3.07
C GLY A 210 -2.81 -14.84 2.53
N VAL A 211 -3.90 -14.83 1.77
CA VAL A 211 -4.61 -13.62 1.34
C VAL A 211 -6.05 -13.70 1.77
N ARG A 212 -6.56 -12.60 2.34
CA ARG A 212 -7.99 -12.37 2.58
C ARG A 212 -8.40 -11.05 1.94
N VAL A 213 -9.41 -11.10 1.09
CA VAL A 213 -10.12 -9.91 0.59
C VAL A 213 -11.59 -10.05 1.02
N ASN A 214 -12.15 -8.98 1.58
CA ASN A 214 -13.58 -8.84 1.78
C ASN A 214 -13.99 -7.49 1.19
N LEU A 215 -14.75 -7.49 0.09
CA LEU A 215 -15.38 -6.29 -0.46
C LEU A 215 -16.90 -6.42 -0.24
N SER A 216 -17.56 -5.32 0.12
CA SER A 216 -19.04 -5.32 0.21
C SER A 216 -19.62 -4.86 -1.13
N GLN A 217 -19.10 -3.77 -1.67
CA GLN A 217 -19.27 -3.31 -3.04
C GLN A 217 -17.88 -3.04 -3.63
N SER A 218 -17.76 -3.26 -4.94
CA SER A 218 -16.63 -2.93 -5.81
C SER A 218 -17.17 -2.79 -7.22
N ASP A 219 -16.46 -2.10 -8.10
CA ASP A 219 -16.67 -2.26 -9.54
C ASP A 219 -15.72 -3.38 -10.01
N ASP A 220 -14.43 -3.08 -10.21
CA ASP A 220 -13.44 -4.02 -10.76
C ASP A 220 -12.52 -4.65 -9.68
N LEU A 221 -12.29 -5.97 -9.74
CA LEU A 221 -11.21 -6.65 -9.01
C LEU A 221 -10.26 -7.36 -9.99
N SER A 222 -9.09 -6.76 -10.26
CA SER A 222 -8.20 -7.17 -11.35
C SER A 222 -6.83 -7.71 -10.93
N ARG A 223 -6.35 -8.74 -11.66
CA ARG A 223 -5.03 -9.37 -11.49
C ARG A 223 -4.47 -9.86 -12.82
N ASN A 224 -4.16 -8.90 -13.69
CA ASN A 224 -3.95 -9.11 -15.11
C ASN A 224 -2.50 -8.82 -15.54
N ASN A 225 -1.97 -9.61 -16.48
CA ASN A 225 -0.66 -9.41 -17.12
C ASN A 225 0.54 -9.57 -16.17
N ASN A 226 0.54 -10.55 -15.26
CA ASN A 226 1.66 -10.83 -14.33
C ASN A 226 2.37 -12.15 -14.68
N ASP A 227 3.68 -12.16 -14.96
CA ASP A 227 4.40 -13.36 -15.41
C ASP A 227 4.29 -14.52 -14.40
N THR A 228 4.34 -14.24 -13.10
CA THR A 228 4.18 -15.26 -12.05
C THR A 228 3.42 -14.78 -10.82
N VAL A 229 2.29 -15.43 -10.53
CA VAL A 229 1.53 -15.28 -9.28
C VAL A 229 1.59 -16.58 -8.47
N THR A 230 2.01 -16.51 -7.20
CA THR A 230 2.16 -17.70 -6.33
C THR A 230 1.55 -17.51 -4.95
N TYR A 231 0.62 -18.40 -4.59
CA TYR A 231 -0.02 -18.47 -3.26
C TYR A 231 0.35 -19.77 -2.53
N ARG A 232 1.04 -19.65 -1.38
CA ARG A 232 1.63 -20.82 -0.69
C ARG A 232 0.76 -21.48 0.39
N HIS A 233 -0.21 -20.79 1.00
CA HIS A 233 -1.01 -21.32 2.11
C HIS A 233 -2.54 -21.11 2.01
N GLY A 234 -3.00 -20.19 1.16
CA GLY A 234 -4.40 -20.12 0.76
C GLY A 234 -4.85 -18.72 0.38
N VAL A 235 -6.01 -18.66 -0.27
CA VAL A 235 -6.68 -17.42 -0.68
C VAL A 235 -8.14 -17.50 -0.25
N ARG A 236 -8.64 -16.41 0.36
CA ARG A 236 -10.07 -16.23 0.58
C ARG A 236 -10.52 -14.88 0.07
N VAL A 237 -11.44 -14.89 -0.89
CA VAL A 237 -12.15 -13.72 -1.40
C VAL A 237 -13.61 -13.85 -0.98
N ASN A 238 -14.18 -12.79 -0.40
CA ASN A 238 -15.62 -12.63 -0.18
C ASN A 238 -16.04 -11.34 -0.89
N LEU A 239 -17.03 -11.42 -1.76
CA LEU A 239 -17.60 -10.31 -2.53
C LEU A 239 -19.11 -10.36 -2.32
N SER A 240 -19.72 -9.23 -1.97
CA SER A 240 -21.18 -9.16 -1.85
C SER A 240 -21.77 -8.66 -3.18
N GLN A 241 -21.24 -7.55 -3.68
CA GLN A 241 -21.40 -7.04 -5.03
C GLN A 241 -20.00 -6.72 -5.59
N SER A 242 -19.81 -6.93 -6.89
CA SER A 242 -18.59 -6.63 -7.66
C SER A 242 -19.02 -6.71 -9.12
N ASP A 243 -18.76 -5.71 -9.97
CA ASP A 243 -19.16 -5.83 -11.37
C ASP A 243 -18.26 -6.84 -12.09
N ASP A 244 -16.94 -6.57 -12.15
CA ASP A 244 -15.95 -7.40 -12.85
C ASP A 244 -14.95 -8.08 -11.90
N LEU A 245 -14.64 -9.37 -12.15
CA LEU A 245 -13.53 -10.08 -11.52
C LEU A 245 -12.57 -10.63 -12.58
N SER A 246 -11.31 -10.17 -12.61
CA SER A 246 -10.37 -10.53 -13.68
C SER A 246 -9.01 -11.06 -13.20
N CYS A 247 -8.51 -12.11 -13.85
CA CYS A 247 -7.20 -12.73 -13.63
C CYS A 247 -6.64 -13.28 -14.96
N ASN A 248 -6.36 -12.38 -15.89
CA ASN A 248 -6.02 -12.65 -17.30
C ASN A 248 -4.52 -12.50 -17.62
N ASN A 249 -4.07 -13.17 -18.69
CA ASN A 249 -2.76 -12.95 -19.31
C ASN A 249 -1.56 -13.15 -18.35
N ASN A 250 -1.65 -14.10 -17.40
CA ASN A 250 -0.57 -14.37 -16.44
C ASN A 250 0.13 -15.71 -16.79
N ASP A 251 1.42 -15.69 -17.16
CA ASP A 251 2.14 -16.89 -17.66
C ASP A 251 2.09 -18.06 -16.66
N THR A 252 2.23 -17.78 -15.36
CA THR A 252 2.15 -18.80 -14.31
C THR A 252 1.32 -18.37 -13.11
N VAL A 253 0.22 -19.06 -12.85
CA VAL A 253 -0.57 -18.94 -11.60
C VAL A 253 -0.43 -20.24 -10.80
N THR A 254 0.16 -20.16 -9.61
CA THR A 254 0.43 -21.33 -8.75
C THR A 254 -0.26 -21.22 -7.39
N TYR A 255 -1.13 -22.20 -7.12
CA TYR A 255 -1.74 -22.45 -5.81
C TYR A 255 -1.13 -23.70 -5.16
N ARG A 256 -0.79 -23.63 -3.86
CA ARG A 256 -0.29 -24.79 -3.09
C ARG A 256 -1.25 -25.34 -2.02
N HIS A 257 -2.35 -24.63 -1.79
CA HIS A 257 -3.37 -24.90 -0.78
C HIS A 257 -4.69 -24.27 -1.24
N ASN A 258 -5.76 -24.43 -0.48
CA ASN A 258 -7.12 -24.07 -0.87
C ASN A 258 -7.30 -22.60 -1.28
N VAL A 259 -8.10 -22.39 -2.32
CA VAL A 259 -8.70 -21.11 -2.71
C VAL A 259 -10.19 -21.16 -2.40
N ARG A 260 -10.74 -20.08 -1.87
CA ARG A 260 -12.18 -19.94 -1.70
C ARG A 260 -12.63 -18.55 -2.13
N ILE A 261 -13.54 -18.51 -3.09
CA ILE A 261 -14.21 -17.29 -3.53
C ILE A 261 -15.68 -17.46 -3.20
N ASN A 262 -16.27 -16.48 -2.51
CA ASN A 262 -17.72 -16.42 -2.32
C ASN A 262 -18.15 -15.09 -2.96
N LEU A 263 -18.90 -15.18 -4.06
CA LEU A 263 -19.54 -14.03 -4.72
C LEU A 263 -21.03 -14.12 -4.42
N SER A 264 -21.67 -13.02 -4.03
CA SER A 264 -23.12 -13.01 -3.82
C SER A 264 -23.85 -12.53 -5.08
N GLN A 265 -23.32 -11.48 -5.71
CA GLN A 265 -23.67 -10.98 -7.05
C GLN A 265 -22.38 -10.57 -7.79
N SER A 266 -22.33 -10.74 -9.10
CA SER A 266 -21.32 -10.15 -9.99
C SER A 266 -21.73 -10.33 -11.45
N ASP A 267 -21.43 -9.35 -12.30
CA ASP A 267 -21.94 -9.29 -13.67
C ASP A 267 -20.99 -9.99 -14.67
N ASP A 268 -19.68 -9.73 -14.65
CA ASP A 268 -18.73 -10.42 -15.54
C ASP A 268 -17.43 -10.92 -14.86
N LEU A 269 -16.70 -11.77 -15.58
CA LEU A 269 -15.59 -12.57 -15.07
C LEU A 269 -14.58 -12.91 -16.16
N SER A 270 -13.29 -12.86 -15.81
CA SER A 270 -12.21 -13.24 -16.71
C SER A 270 -11.10 -14.02 -16.00
N CYS A 271 -10.65 -15.15 -16.59
CA CYS A 271 -9.43 -15.85 -16.17
C CYS A 271 -8.80 -16.59 -17.36
N ASN A 272 -8.51 -15.79 -18.40
CA ASN A 272 -8.19 -16.21 -19.75
C ASN A 272 -6.69 -16.03 -20.02
N ASN A 273 -6.15 -16.73 -21.02
CA ASN A 273 -4.75 -16.59 -21.48
C ASN A 273 -3.69 -16.75 -20.38
N ASN A 274 -3.92 -17.65 -19.42
CA ASN A 274 -2.93 -17.99 -18.39
C ASN A 274 -2.24 -19.31 -18.76
N ASP A 275 -0.97 -19.27 -19.17
CA ASP A 275 -0.28 -20.42 -19.79
C ASP A 275 -0.18 -21.63 -18.83
N THR A 276 0.21 -21.39 -17.57
CA THR A 276 0.45 -22.43 -16.57
C THR A 276 -0.34 -22.20 -15.28
N LEU A 277 -1.50 -22.85 -15.17
CA LEU A 277 -2.32 -22.86 -13.96
C LEU A 277 -2.04 -24.11 -13.11
N THR A 278 -1.18 -24.00 -12.09
CA THR A 278 -0.72 -25.13 -11.28
C THR A 278 -1.35 -25.17 -9.89
N ASN A 279 -2.09 -26.23 -9.59
CA ASN A 279 -2.56 -26.54 -8.24
C ASN A 279 -1.74 -27.71 -7.64
N ARG A 280 -0.94 -27.45 -6.60
CA ARG A 280 -0.13 -28.45 -5.89
C ARG A 280 -0.78 -28.82 -4.56
N ASN A 281 -0.46 -30.03 -4.08
CA ASN A 281 -0.89 -30.58 -2.78
C ASN A 281 -2.42 -30.77 -2.61
N GLY A 282 -3.19 -30.82 -3.70
CA GLY A 282 -4.63 -31.11 -3.63
C GLY A 282 -5.47 -29.99 -3.02
N GLY A 283 -5.03 -28.74 -3.14
CA GLY A 283 -5.88 -27.59 -2.82
C GLY A 283 -7.17 -27.63 -3.64
N ARG A 284 -8.29 -27.27 -3.03
CA ARG A 284 -9.55 -27.08 -3.77
C ARG A 284 -9.74 -25.60 -4.06
N VAL A 285 -10.20 -25.29 -5.27
CA VAL A 285 -10.83 -24.00 -5.55
C VAL A 285 -12.32 -24.20 -5.26
N ASN A 286 -12.85 -23.50 -4.28
CA ASN A 286 -14.29 -23.51 -4.00
C ASN A 286 -14.86 -22.14 -4.38
N LEU A 287 -15.62 -22.08 -5.48
CA LEU A 287 -16.47 -20.93 -5.76
C LEU A 287 -17.87 -21.21 -5.21
N SER A 288 -18.39 -20.27 -4.44
CA SER A 288 -19.79 -20.20 -4.03
C SER A 288 -20.37 -18.97 -4.69
N LEU A 289 -21.29 -19.16 -5.62
CA LEU A 289 -22.06 -18.08 -6.22
C LEU A 289 -23.54 -18.29 -5.92
N SER A 290 -24.26 -17.18 -5.79
CA SER A 290 -25.73 -17.17 -5.83
C SER A 290 -26.25 -16.46 -7.10
N TYR A 291 -25.97 -16.88 -8.37
CA TYR A 291 -25.22 -18.05 -8.89
C TYR A 291 -24.79 -17.89 -10.39
N TYR A 292 -23.50 -18.15 -10.74
CA TYR A 292 -22.91 -18.01 -12.09
C TYR A 292 -21.64 -18.92 -12.29
N THR A 293 -20.91 -18.88 -13.43
CA THR A 293 -19.42 -19.03 -13.47
C THR A 293 -18.75 -19.98 -14.54
N ILE A 294 -17.40 -20.06 -14.61
CA ILE A 294 -16.58 -21.06 -15.38
C ILE A 294 -15.16 -20.56 -15.86
N LYS A 295 -14.45 -21.29 -16.76
CA LYS A 295 -13.05 -21.07 -17.29
C LYS A 295 -12.26 -22.41 -17.50
N ALA A 296 -11.16 -22.56 -18.30
CA ALA A 296 -10.24 -23.76 -18.35
C ALA A 296 -8.99 -23.80 -19.33
N ASN A 297 -7.84 -24.39 -18.91
CA ASN A 297 -6.92 -25.32 -19.66
C ASN A 297 -6.61 -26.47 -18.68
N TYR A 298 -7.30 -27.60 -18.80
CA TYR A 298 -7.89 -28.22 -17.60
C TYR A 298 -6.95 -29.08 -16.74
N THR A 299 -6.06 -28.41 -16.01
CA THR A 299 -5.31 -28.94 -14.85
C THR A 299 -6.21 -29.34 -13.68
N LYS A 300 -7.54 -29.15 -13.80
CA LYS A 300 -8.64 -29.52 -12.88
C LYS A 300 -8.87 -28.55 -11.71
N HIS A 301 -8.93 -27.28 -12.07
CA HIS A 301 -9.62 -26.21 -11.35
C HIS A 301 -9.07 -24.84 -11.82
N VAL A 302 -9.78 -23.76 -11.48
CA VAL A 302 -9.58 -22.39 -11.98
C VAL A 302 -10.36 -21.43 -11.08
N SER A 303 -9.81 -20.23 -10.96
CA SER A 303 -10.04 -19.25 -9.89
C SER A 303 -8.79 -19.28 -9.01
#